data_AF-A0A8H3FWK2-F1
#
_entry.id   AF-A0A8H3FWK2-F1
#
_cell.length_a   1.000
_cell.length_b   1.000
_cell.length_c   1.000
_cell.angle_alpha   90.00
_cell.angle_beta   90.00
_cell.angle_gamma   90.00
#
_symmetry.space_group_name_H-M   'P 1'
#
loop_
_entity.id
_entity.type
_entity.pdbx_description
1 polymer ?
#
loop_
_entity_poly.entity_id
_entity_poly.type
_entity_poly.pdbx_seq_one_letter_code
_entity_poly.pdbx_strand_id
1 'polypeptide(L)'
;MLGNEIGHLHLSKERMFDYCLMVERHPDNIGAACFGGFIGAFMKMQIPPSEPSETLSRSLDAPPEGIGSFHHFRLNSDIKIVVVIPDFHLNTVEARGRLPKTYSREDVVFNTQRCSLLPVLLGETPLSPAKISEAMRDRLHQPYRADLVPGFGQVLKNLTPQTYPGL
;
A
#
# COMPACT_ATOMS: atom_id res chain seq x y z
N MET A 1 -3.14 11.85 -14.27
CA MET A 1 -4.32 12.75 -14.25
C MET A 1 -4.03 14.09 -14.90
N LEU A 2 -3.13 14.92 -14.36
CA LEU A 2 -2.85 16.24 -14.97
C LEU A 2 -2.41 16.17 -16.45
N GLY A 3 -1.52 15.24 -16.80
CA GLY A 3 -1.11 15.05 -18.21
C GLY A 3 -2.24 14.61 -19.14
N ASN A 4 -3.23 13.88 -18.62
CA ASN A 4 -4.42 13.48 -19.39
C ASN A 4 -5.29 14.70 -19.72
N GLU A 5 -5.47 15.60 -18.75
CA GLU A 5 -6.24 16.84 -18.90
C GLU A 5 -5.53 17.83 -19.83
N ILE A 6 -4.24 18.12 -19.58
CA ILE A 6 -3.47 19.08 -20.39
C ILE A 6 -3.30 18.58 -21.83
N GLY A 7 -3.09 17.28 -22.01
CA GLY A 7 -2.92 16.68 -23.33
C GLY A 7 -4.24 16.41 -24.06
N HIS A 8 -5.39 16.67 -23.45
CA HIS A 8 -6.71 16.31 -23.99
C HIS A 8 -6.77 14.86 -24.47
N LEU A 9 -6.18 13.93 -23.70
CA LEU A 9 -6.01 12.54 -24.12
C LEU A 9 -7.28 11.69 -23.89
N HIS A 10 -8.22 12.21 -23.10
CA HIS A 10 -9.51 11.57 -22.80
C HIS A 10 -9.41 10.12 -22.30
N LEU A 11 -8.31 9.77 -21.62
CA LEU A 11 -8.11 8.43 -21.07
C LEU A 11 -9.03 8.20 -19.87
N SER A 12 -9.55 6.99 -19.75
CA SER A 12 -10.22 6.53 -18.54
C SER A 12 -9.23 6.42 -17.37
N LYS A 13 -9.75 6.37 -16.14
CA LYS A 13 -8.90 6.19 -14.95
C LYS A 13 -8.17 4.85 -14.95
N GLU A 14 -8.84 3.79 -15.41
CA GLU A 14 -8.29 2.46 -15.61
C GLU A 14 -7.15 2.50 -16.62
N ARG A 15 -7.33 3.25 -17.72
CA ARG A 15 -6.27 3.37 -18.71
C ARG A 15 -5.08 4.14 -18.16
N MET A 16 -5.31 5.26 -17.47
CA MET A 16 -4.23 5.97 -16.77
C MET A 16 -3.52 5.08 -15.74
N PHE A 17 -4.25 4.21 -15.05
CA PHE A 17 -3.69 3.27 -14.09
C PHE A 17 -2.73 2.29 -14.77
N ASP A 18 -3.07 1.74 -15.94
CA ASP A 18 -2.16 0.89 -16.73
C ASP A 18 -0.85 1.61 -17.10
N TYR A 19 -0.93 2.88 -17.52
CA TYR A 19 0.27 3.70 -17.78
C TYR A 19 1.12 3.90 -16.53
N CYS A 20 0.50 4.24 -15.40
CA CYS A 20 1.21 4.45 -14.15
C CYS A 20 1.90 3.16 -13.66
N LEU A 21 1.25 2.01 -13.81
CA LEU A 21 1.82 0.72 -13.40
C LEU A 21 3.04 0.29 -14.23
N MET A 22 3.18 0.78 -15.46
CA MET A 22 4.39 0.54 -16.23
C MET A 22 5.62 1.24 -15.66
N VAL A 23 5.42 2.38 -15.02
CA VAL A 23 6.48 3.19 -14.40
C VAL A 23 6.71 2.72 -12.97
N GLU A 24 5.64 2.69 -12.18
CA GLU A 24 5.66 2.30 -10.76
C GLU A 24 4.97 0.95 -10.59
N ARG A 25 5.78 -0.10 -10.40
CA ARG A 25 5.33 -1.50 -10.35
C ARG A 25 4.61 -1.91 -9.06
N HIS A 26 4.09 -0.95 -8.29
CA HIS A 26 3.36 -1.18 -7.05
C HIS A 26 1.97 -0.52 -7.18
N PRO A 27 0.89 -1.32 -7.11
CA PRO A 27 -0.45 -0.83 -7.41
C PRO A 27 -1.16 -0.18 -6.21
N ASP A 28 -0.63 -0.31 -5.01
CA ASP A 28 -1.23 0.14 -3.74
C ASP A 28 -1.38 1.66 -3.68
N ASN A 29 -0.30 2.41 -3.88
CA ASN A 29 -0.33 3.87 -3.81
C ASN A 29 -1.03 4.50 -5.02
N ILE A 30 -0.66 4.04 -6.23
CA ILE A 30 -1.23 4.56 -7.48
C ILE A 30 -2.73 4.31 -7.51
N GLY A 31 -3.16 3.10 -7.15
CA GLY A 31 -4.57 2.75 -7.16
C GLY A 31 -5.36 3.67 -6.22
N ALA A 32 -4.88 3.87 -4.99
CA ALA A 32 -5.56 4.75 -4.03
C ALA A 32 -5.63 6.20 -4.54
N ALA A 33 -4.56 6.70 -5.17
CA ALA A 33 -4.53 8.04 -5.75
C ALA A 33 -5.43 8.20 -6.99
N CYS A 34 -5.56 7.16 -7.83
CA CYS A 34 -6.37 7.19 -9.04
C CYS A 34 -7.88 7.05 -8.74
N PHE A 35 -8.24 6.10 -7.89
CA PHE A 35 -9.62 5.69 -7.68
C PHE A 35 -10.24 6.27 -6.40
N GLY A 36 -9.41 6.64 -5.42
CA GLY A 36 -9.87 7.16 -4.13
C GLY A 36 -10.37 6.08 -3.18
N GLY A 37 -10.66 6.48 -1.94
CA GLY A 37 -11.18 5.59 -0.91
C GLY A 37 -10.15 4.58 -0.38
N PHE A 38 -10.65 3.49 0.20
CA PHE A 38 -9.84 2.40 0.72
C PHE A 38 -9.94 1.21 -0.23
N ILE A 39 -8.81 0.82 -0.83
CA ILE A 39 -8.78 -0.17 -1.89
C ILE A 39 -7.74 -1.26 -1.63
N GLY A 40 -7.99 -2.44 -2.20
CA GLY A 40 -6.95 -3.44 -2.47
C GLY A 40 -6.65 -3.46 -3.94
N ALA A 41 -5.37 -3.57 -4.32
CA ALA A 41 -4.97 -3.63 -5.72
C ALA A 41 -3.87 -4.67 -5.94
N PHE A 42 -3.85 -5.27 -7.12
CA PHE A 42 -2.83 -6.24 -7.53
C PHE A 42 -2.55 -6.13 -9.03
N MET A 43 -1.37 -6.55 -9.45
CA MET A 43 -1.04 -6.68 -10.88
C MET A 43 -1.44 -8.07 -11.37
N LYS A 44 -2.17 -8.13 -12.49
CA LYS A 44 -2.56 -9.39 -13.15
C LYS A 44 -1.39 -10.00 -13.92
N MET A 45 -0.50 -9.16 -14.43
CA MET A 45 0.72 -9.58 -15.13
C MET A 45 1.94 -9.32 -14.25
N GLN A 46 2.73 -10.35 -13.99
CA GLN A 46 4.05 -10.18 -13.42
C GLN A 46 5.00 -9.69 -14.53
N ILE A 47 5.27 -8.39 -14.55
CA ILE A 47 6.30 -7.84 -15.43
C ILE A 47 7.67 -8.22 -14.84
N PRO A 48 8.52 -9.00 -15.53
CA PRO A 48 9.78 -9.47 -14.99
C PRO A 48 10.65 -8.31 -14.47
N PRO A 49 11.26 -8.43 -13.28
CA PRO A 49 12.08 -7.36 -12.69
C PRO A 49 13.34 -7.03 -13.53
N SER A 50 13.74 -7.94 -14.41
CA SER A 50 14.95 -7.84 -15.25
C SER A 50 14.79 -6.97 -16.49
N GLU A 51 13.57 -6.62 -16.90
CA GLU A 51 13.40 -5.63 -17.96
C GLU A 51 13.34 -4.25 -17.31
N PRO A 52 14.29 -3.32 -17.59
CA PRO A 52 14.13 -1.94 -17.20
C PRO A 52 12.74 -1.44 -17.61
N SER A 53 12.04 -0.76 -16.70
CA SER A 53 10.76 -0.08 -17.01
C SER A 53 10.88 0.76 -18.30
N GLU A 54 12.05 1.34 -18.53
CA GLU A 54 12.37 2.08 -19.76
C GLU A 54 12.38 1.25 -21.04
N THR A 55 12.82 -0.02 -21.03
CA THR A 55 12.89 -0.87 -22.23
C THR A 55 11.51 -1.35 -22.68
N LEU A 56 10.68 -1.78 -21.72
CA LEU A 56 9.29 -2.20 -21.99
C LEU A 56 8.40 -1.01 -22.38
N SER A 57 8.65 0.16 -21.79
CA SER A 57 7.98 1.41 -22.17
C SER A 57 8.46 1.96 -23.52
N ARG A 58 9.63 1.54 -24.04
CA ARG A 58 10.16 1.97 -25.35
C ARG A 58 9.81 1.01 -26.48
N SER A 59 9.53 -0.27 -26.18
CA SER A 59 9.17 -1.27 -27.20
C SER A 59 7.68 -1.33 -27.52
N LEU A 60 6.84 -0.75 -26.66
CA LEU A 60 5.40 -0.69 -26.83
C LEU A 60 4.94 0.74 -27.13
N ASP A 61 4.16 0.93 -28.18
CA ASP A 61 3.52 2.22 -28.49
C ASP A 61 2.55 2.66 -27.38
N ALA A 62 2.01 1.70 -26.64
CA ALA A 62 1.15 1.92 -25.49
C ALA A 62 1.26 0.73 -24.50
N PRO A 63 1.05 0.93 -23.20
CA PRO A 63 1.01 -0.15 -22.22
C PRO A 63 -0.11 -1.15 -22.57
N PRO A 64 0.04 -2.45 -22.23
CA PRO A 64 -1.08 -3.38 -22.29
C PRO A 64 -2.28 -2.86 -21.50
N GLU A 65 -3.49 -3.28 -21.86
CA GLU A 65 -4.69 -2.95 -21.09
C GLU A 65 -4.93 -3.97 -19.98
N GLY A 66 -5.41 -3.50 -18.83
CA GLY A 66 -5.80 -4.36 -17.73
C GLY A 66 -4.61 -4.99 -16.98
N ILE A 67 -3.50 -4.27 -16.87
CA ILE A 67 -2.30 -4.68 -16.11
C ILE A 67 -2.64 -4.80 -14.64
N GLY A 68 -3.41 -3.84 -14.12
CA GLY A 68 -3.86 -3.77 -12.75
C GLY A 68 -5.29 -4.26 -12.56
N SER A 69 -5.59 -4.69 -11.34
CA SER A 69 -6.94 -4.85 -10.83
C SER A 69 -7.03 -4.22 -9.46
N PHE A 70 -8.20 -3.69 -9.12
CA PHE A 70 -8.46 -3.18 -7.78
C PHE A 70 -9.86 -3.55 -7.30
N HIS A 71 -10.09 -3.38 -6.01
CA HIS A 71 -11.37 -3.54 -5.35
C HIS A 71 -11.52 -2.47 -4.27
N HIS A 72 -12.67 -1.80 -4.24
CA HIS A 72 -13.01 -0.89 -3.15
C HIS A 72 -13.50 -1.70 -1.95
N PHE A 73 -12.84 -1.52 -0.81
CA PHE A 73 -13.33 -2.01 0.45
C PHE A 73 -14.25 -0.96 1.08
N ARG A 74 -15.17 -1.43 1.92
CA ARG A 74 -15.93 -0.54 2.78
C ARG A 74 -15.00 0.03 3.85
N LEU A 75 -15.04 1.35 4.04
CA LEU A 75 -14.41 2.02 5.17
C LEU A 75 -15.52 2.63 6.03
N ASN A 76 -15.55 2.30 7.31
CA ASN A 76 -16.47 2.91 8.25
C ASN A 76 -16.14 4.41 8.41
N SER A 77 -17.16 5.28 8.30
CA SER A 77 -17.03 6.74 8.42
C SER A 77 -16.55 7.23 9.79
N ASP A 78 -16.67 6.37 10.81
CA ASP A 78 -16.22 6.66 12.18
C ASP A 78 -14.69 6.55 12.30
N ILE A 79 -14.02 5.88 11.37
CA ILE A 79 -12.56 5.82 11.33
C ILE A 79 -12.00 7.19 10.92
N LYS A 80 -11.06 7.69 11.73
CA LYS A 80 -10.28 8.90 11.43
C LYS A 80 -8.80 8.51 11.30
N ILE A 81 -8.11 9.12 10.33
CA ILE A 81 -6.71 8.85 10.07
C ILE A 81 -5.91 10.08 10.49
N VAL A 82 -4.93 9.87 11.37
CA VAL A 82 -3.96 10.89 11.77
C VAL A 82 -2.62 10.53 11.15
N VAL A 83 -2.05 11.44 10.38
CA VAL A 83 -0.74 11.27 9.74
C VAL A 83 0.26 12.16 10.45
N VAL A 84 1.34 11.56 10.97
CA VAL A 84 2.45 12.27 11.59
C VAL A 84 3.63 12.21 10.64
N ILE A 85 4.04 13.37 10.11
CA ILE A 85 5.17 13.50 9.19
C ILE A 85 6.34 14.04 10.02
N PRO A 86 7.36 13.22 10.32
CA PRO A 86 8.49 13.67 11.10
C PRO A 86 9.45 14.53 10.25
N ASP A 87 10.10 15.51 10.88
CA ASP A 87 11.05 16.41 10.21
C ASP A 87 12.44 15.79 10.04
N PHE A 88 12.50 14.69 9.30
CA PHE A 88 13.75 14.10 8.82
C PHE A 88 13.53 13.37 7.49
N HIS A 89 14.61 13.23 6.70
CA HIS A 89 14.56 12.56 5.41
C HIS A 89 15.12 11.15 5.52
N LEU A 90 14.35 10.16 5.08
CA LEU A 90 14.81 8.78 4.92
C LEU A 90 15.49 8.61 3.56
N ASN A 91 16.69 8.02 3.55
CA ASN A 91 17.30 7.57 2.31
C ASN A 91 16.46 6.40 1.74
N THR A 92 15.80 6.63 0.60
CA THR A 92 14.87 5.69 -0.04
C THR A 92 15.55 4.39 -0.50
N VAL A 93 16.85 4.42 -0.78
CA VAL A 93 17.64 3.23 -1.14
C VAL A 93 17.84 2.33 0.08
N GLU A 94 18.19 2.90 1.23
CA GLU A 94 18.36 2.14 2.47
C GLU A 94 17.04 1.53 2.97
N ALA A 95 15.94 2.28 2.88
CA ALA A 95 14.62 1.79 3.30
C ALA A 95 14.11 0.61 2.46
N ARG A 96 14.45 0.59 1.17
CA ARG A 96 14.11 -0.52 0.26
C ARG A 96 15.03 -1.72 0.44
N GLY A 97 16.31 -1.51 0.75
CA GLY A 97 17.31 -2.57 0.93
C GLY A 97 17.21 -3.36 2.25
N ARG A 98 16.40 -2.90 3.22
CA ARG A 98 16.26 -3.54 4.55
C ARG A 98 15.41 -4.81 4.56
N LEU A 99 14.58 -5.04 3.55
CA LEU A 99 13.71 -6.21 3.51
C LEU A 99 14.50 -7.47 3.17
N PRO A 100 14.35 -8.57 3.92
CA PRO A 100 15.03 -9.82 3.61
C PRO A 100 14.51 -10.42 2.31
N LYS A 101 15.35 -11.21 1.65
CA LYS A 101 14.98 -11.95 0.42
C LYS A 101 13.99 -13.07 0.69
N THR A 102 13.92 -13.56 1.93
CA THR A 102 13.08 -14.68 2.34
C THR A 102 12.48 -14.41 3.72
N TYR A 103 11.32 -15.00 3.96
CA TYR A 103 10.62 -14.94 5.24
C TYR A 103 10.35 -16.34 5.77
N SER A 104 10.16 -16.46 7.07
CA SER A 104 9.71 -17.72 7.66
C SER A 104 8.28 -18.01 7.23
N ARG A 105 7.92 -19.30 7.14
CA ARG A 105 6.53 -19.71 6.88
C ARG A 105 5.58 -19.15 7.96
N GLU A 106 6.04 -19.11 9.21
CA GLU A 106 5.23 -18.59 10.33
C GLU A 106 4.87 -17.12 10.11
N ASP A 107 5.84 -16.27 9.74
CA ASP A 107 5.58 -14.84 9.53
C ASP A 107 4.68 -14.60 8.33
N VAL A 108 4.86 -15.36 7.24
CA VAL A 108 4.00 -15.28 6.06
C VAL A 108 2.56 -15.68 6.42
N VAL A 109 2.38 -16.79 7.15
CA VAL A 109 1.05 -17.23 7.60
C VAL A 109 0.42 -16.20 8.55
N PHE A 110 1.21 -15.67 9.50
CA PHE A 110 0.78 -14.64 10.43
C PHE A 110 0.22 -13.43 9.67
N ASN A 111 0.98 -12.87 8.73
CA ASN A 111 0.58 -11.70 7.96
C ASN A 111 -0.57 -11.97 6.99
N THR A 112 -0.61 -13.13 6.34
CA THR A 112 -1.68 -13.46 5.38
C THR A 112 -3.06 -13.42 6.06
N GLN A 113 -3.17 -13.97 7.26
CA GLN A 113 -4.40 -13.92 8.05
C GLN A 113 -4.84 -12.47 8.34
N ARG A 114 -3.88 -11.60 8.72
CA ARG A 114 -4.11 -10.20 9.07
C ARG A 114 -4.53 -9.39 7.84
N CYS A 115 -3.80 -9.52 6.73
CA CYS A 115 -4.10 -8.87 5.46
C CYS A 115 -5.47 -9.27 4.90
N SER A 116 -5.91 -10.52 5.10
CA SER A 116 -7.25 -10.94 4.67
C SER A 116 -8.37 -10.37 5.52
N LEU A 117 -8.12 -10.11 6.81
CA LEU A 117 -9.16 -9.75 7.78
C LEU A 117 -9.30 -8.24 7.95
N LEU A 118 -8.18 -7.51 7.93
CA LEU A 118 -8.14 -6.06 8.16
C LEU A 118 -9.13 -5.29 7.29
N PRO A 119 -9.24 -5.54 5.97
CA PRO A 119 -10.16 -4.76 5.13
C PRO A 119 -11.64 -4.96 5.48
N VAL A 120 -12.00 -6.14 5.98
CA VAL A 120 -13.36 -6.44 6.44
C VAL A 120 -13.65 -5.69 7.74
N LEU A 121 -12.75 -5.78 8.71
CA LEU A 121 -12.91 -5.14 10.03
C LEU A 121 -13.03 -3.63 9.94
N LEU A 122 -12.29 -2.99 9.03
CA LEU A 122 -12.35 -1.54 8.81
C LEU A 122 -13.70 -1.08 8.23
N GLY A 123 -14.49 -2.00 7.67
CA GLY A 123 -15.84 -1.74 7.16
C GLY A 123 -16.97 -2.09 8.11
N GLU A 124 -16.69 -2.70 9.26
CA GLU A 124 -17.71 -3.18 10.21
C GLU A 124 -18.37 -2.06 11.01
N THR A 125 -19.61 -2.30 11.44
CA THR A 125 -20.34 -1.47 12.39
C THR A 125 -21.04 -2.40 13.40
N PRO A 126 -20.76 -2.30 14.71
CA PRO A 126 -19.81 -1.39 15.35
C PRO A 126 -18.35 -1.78 15.04
N LEU A 127 -17.44 -0.81 15.15
CA LEU A 127 -16.01 -1.07 15.05
C LEU A 127 -15.52 -1.88 16.26
N SER A 128 -14.51 -2.71 16.04
CA SER A 128 -13.80 -3.41 17.11
C SER A 128 -12.34 -2.97 17.15
N PRO A 129 -12.00 -1.93 17.95
CA PRO A 129 -10.64 -1.40 18.04
C PRO A 129 -9.60 -2.48 18.37
N ALA A 130 -9.93 -3.41 19.28
CA ALA A 130 -9.05 -4.51 19.63
C ALA A 130 -8.75 -5.45 18.45
N LYS A 131 -9.76 -5.81 17.65
CA LYS A 131 -9.56 -6.66 16.46
C LYS A 131 -8.80 -5.91 15.36
N ILE A 132 -9.12 -4.64 15.15
CA ILE A 132 -8.43 -3.78 14.17
C ILE A 132 -6.95 -3.65 14.54
N SER A 133 -6.64 -3.33 15.79
CA SER A 133 -5.28 -3.22 16.29
C SER A 133 -4.49 -4.53 16.13
N GLU A 134 -5.08 -5.69 16.44
CA GLU A 134 -4.43 -6.99 16.20
C GLU A 134 -4.26 -7.28 14.71
N ALA A 135 -5.23 -6.92 13.86
CA ALA A 135 -5.17 -7.09 12.41
C ALA A 135 -4.16 -6.15 11.72
N MET A 136 -3.80 -5.04 12.34
CA MET A 136 -2.78 -4.09 11.85
C MET A 136 -1.33 -4.53 12.15
N ARG A 137 -1.13 -5.63 12.88
CA ARG A 137 0.22 -6.13 13.18
C ARG A 137 0.90 -6.68 11.93
N ASP A 138 2.17 -6.34 11.76
CA ASP A 138 2.98 -6.74 10.62
C ASP A 138 4.32 -7.34 11.07
N ARG A 139 4.66 -8.50 10.50
CA ARG A 139 5.96 -9.18 10.66
C ARG A 139 6.78 -9.23 9.37
N LEU A 140 6.23 -8.77 8.24
CA LEU A 140 6.93 -8.83 6.96
C LEU A 140 7.72 -7.56 6.67
N HIS A 141 7.22 -6.37 7.01
CA HIS A 141 7.87 -5.12 6.61
C HIS A 141 8.32 -4.27 7.80
N GLN A 142 7.40 -4.02 8.74
CA GLN A 142 7.56 -3.11 9.86
C GLN A 142 8.77 -3.45 10.73
N PRO A 143 9.05 -4.72 11.13
CA PRO A 143 10.20 -5.01 11.98
C PRO A 143 11.54 -4.61 11.36
N TYR A 144 11.66 -4.67 10.03
CA TYR A 144 12.90 -4.38 9.30
C TYR A 144 13.08 -2.88 9.00
N ARG A 145 12.00 -2.09 9.11
CA ARG A 145 11.99 -0.66 8.81
C ARG A 145 11.80 0.23 10.03
N ALA A 146 11.33 -0.32 11.15
CA ALA A 146 10.98 0.46 12.33
C ALA A 146 12.15 1.31 12.86
N ASP A 147 13.36 0.76 12.85
CA ASP A 147 14.56 1.44 13.34
C ASP A 147 15.02 2.60 12.44
N LEU A 148 14.47 2.72 11.24
CA LEU A 148 14.76 3.85 10.34
C LEU A 148 14.07 5.14 10.82
N VAL A 149 12.98 5.02 11.58
CA VAL A 149 12.20 6.15 12.04
C VAL A 149 12.46 6.37 13.53
N PRO A 150 13.21 7.42 13.92
CA PRO A 150 13.46 7.73 15.32
C PRO A 150 12.17 7.80 16.13
N GLY A 151 12.12 7.09 17.26
CA GLY A 151 10.96 7.07 18.15
C GLY A 151 9.78 6.18 17.70
N PHE A 152 9.81 5.60 16.49
CA PHE A 152 8.68 4.82 15.98
C PHE A 152 8.36 3.57 16.80
N GLY A 153 9.38 2.86 17.30
CA GLY A 153 9.16 1.73 18.19
C GLY A 153 8.45 2.11 19.50
N GLN A 154 8.69 3.32 20.02
CA GLN A 154 8.02 3.82 21.22
C GLN A 154 6.56 4.17 20.92
N VAL A 155 6.30 4.79 19.77
CA VAL A 155 4.95 5.06 19.26
C VAL A 155 4.15 3.75 19.18
N LEU A 156 4.69 2.73 18.51
CA LEU A 156 4.00 1.43 18.36
C LEU A 156 3.73 0.72 19.69
N LYS A 157 4.61 0.88 20.68
CA LYS A 157 4.45 0.27 22.00
C LYS A 157 3.42 1.00 22.86
N ASN A 158 3.36 2.32 22.74
CA ASN A 158 2.61 3.17 23.65
C ASN A 158 1.23 3.58 23.12
N LEU A 159 1.04 3.63 21.79
CA LEU A 159 -0.24 4.00 21.16
C LEU A 159 -1.04 2.74 20.82
N THR A 160 -1.80 2.25 21.79
CA THR A 160 -2.70 1.09 21.64
C THR A 160 -4.12 1.46 22.05
N PRO A 161 -5.15 0.70 21.65
CA PRO A 161 -6.52 0.94 22.10
C PRO A 161 -6.69 0.84 23.62
N GLN A 162 -5.77 0.16 24.33
CA GLN A 162 -5.79 0.05 25.79
C GLN A 162 -5.22 1.30 26.47
N THR A 163 -4.21 1.93 25.89
CA THR A 163 -3.57 3.13 26.46
C THR A 163 -4.25 4.42 26.01
N TYR A 164 -4.85 4.44 24.82
CA TYR A 164 -5.60 5.58 24.27
C TYR A 164 -6.94 5.10 23.69
N PRO A 165 -8.04 5.21 24.45
CA PRO A 165 -9.37 4.84 23.96
C PRO A 165 -9.75 5.63 22.70
N GLY A 166 -10.17 4.93 21.65
CA GLY A 166 -10.54 5.53 20.37
C GLY A 166 -9.48 5.40 19.26
N LEU A 167 -8.28 4.88 19.59
CA LEU A 167 -7.37 4.27 18.61
C LEU A 167 -7.86 2.89 18.18
#